data_AF-A0A8J6T5Q9-F1
#
_entry.id   AF-A0A8J6T5Q9-F1
#
_cell.length_a   1.000
_cell.length_b   1.000
_cell.length_c   1.000
_cell.angle_alpha   90.00
_cell.angle_beta   90.00
_cell.angle_gamma   90.00
#
_symmetry.space_group_name_H-M   'P 1'
#
loop_
_entity.id
_entity.type
_entity.pdbx_description
1 polymer ?
#
loop_
_entity_poly.entity_id
_entity_poly.type
_entity_poly.pdbx_seq_one_letter_code
_entity_poly.pdbx_strand_id
1 'polypeptide(L)'
;MKQKYLILKNNEKNELIIREFLEINKEMFSLVCEETYDNNDIESAIAKDRKELVSILRTNNMFPVWLYADKLAESIISMYGTEYKEPIKLLFDDAISFSRIVEDIADLEEVVDKIPDEDELLEDDFDDHKPLKTNCSIKVADDEPDDDMADSEETN
;
A
#
# COMPACT_ATOMS: atom_id res chain seq x y z
N MET A 1 9.34 1.77 15.32
CA MET A 1 8.04 1.09 15.42
C MET A 1 8.25 -0.33 14.94
N LYS A 2 7.69 -1.34 15.60
CA LYS A 2 7.83 -2.73 15.17
C LYS A 2 6.50 -3.26 14.65
N GLN A 3 6.56 -3.93 13.51
CA GLN A 3 5.44 -4.59 12.88
C GLN A 3 5.77 -6.06 12.71
N LYS A 4 4.79 -6.93 12.90
CA LYS A 4 4.97 -8.36 12.74
C LYS A 4 3.86 -8.92 11.88
N TYR A 5 4.22 -9.79 10.94
CA TYR A 5 3.28 -10.52 10.12
C TYR A 5 3.37 -12.01 10.40
N LEU A 6 2.22 -12.67 10.42
CA LEU A 6 2.10 -14.12 10.48
C LEU A 6 1.33 -14.59 9.25
N ILE A 7 1.99 -15.40 8.41
CA ILE A 7 1.41 -15.99 7.20
C ILE A 7 1.04 -17.44 7.51
N LEU A 8 -0.22 -17.79 7.23
CA LEU A 8 -0.82 -19.08 7.53
C LEU A 8 -1.46 -19.64 6.26
N LYS A 9 -0.96 -20.76 5.75
CA LYS A 9 -1.58 -21.47 4.62
C LYS A 9 -2.54 -22.52 5.14
N ASN A 10 -3.83 -22.33 4.88
CA ASN A 10 -4.89 -23.28 5.23
C ASN A 10 -5.29 -24.09 3.99
N ASN A 11 -4.66 -25.26 3.83
CA ASN A 11 -4.95 -26.16 2.71
C ASN A 11 -6.34 -26.81 2.80
N GLU A 12 -6.94 -26.91 4.00
CA GLU A 12 -8.25 -27.54 4.17
C GLU A 12 -9.38 -26.65 3.65
N LYS A 13 -9.27 -25.35 3.86
CA LYS A 13 -10.24 -24.35 3.37
C LYS A 13 -9.84 -23.68 2.06
N ASN A 14 -8.68 -24.03 1.52
CA ASN A 14 -8.10 -23.39 0.34
C ASN A 14 -7.86 -21.87 0.50
N GLU A 15 -7.37 -21.47 1.68
CA GLU A 15 -7.18 -20.05 2.05
C GLU A 15 -5.74 -19.76 2.49
N LEU A 16 -5.28 -18.55 2.22
CA LEU A 16 -4.11 -17.93 2.84
C LEU A 16 -4.58 -16.87 3.82
N ILE A 17 -4.11 -16.92 5.06
CA ILE A 17 -4.45 -15.94 6.09
C ILE A 17 -3.18 -15.17 6.45
N ILE A 18 -3.23 -13.84 6.40
CA ILE A 18 -2.16 -12.97 6.84
C ILE A 18 -2.66 -12.14 8.02
N ARG A 19 -1.93 -12.22 9.13
CA ARG A 19 -2.20 -11.47 10.35
C ARG A 19 -1.13 -10.43 10.58
N GLU A 20 -1.54 -9.20 10.78
CA GLU A 20 -0.68 -8.08 11.13
C GLU A 20 -0.77 -7.78 12.62
N PHE A 21 0.38 -7.61 13.24
CA PHE A 21 0.52 -7.22 14.63
C PHE A 21 1.39 -5.99 14.76
N LEU A 22 0.96 -5.03 15.59
CA LEU A 22 1.74 -3.84 15.92
C LEU A 22 2.20 -3.89 17.38
N GLU A 23 3.40 -3.38 17.61
CA GLU A 23 3.90 -3.14 18.97
C GLU A 23 3.19 -1.91 19.57
N ILE A 24 2.28 -2.14 20.51
CA ILE A 24 1.56 -1.06 21.22
C ILE A 24 2.36 -0.60 22.44
N ASN A 25 2.90 -1.55 23.18
CA ASN A 25 3.80 -1.32 24.31
C ASN A 25 5.08 -2.11 24.08
N LYS A 26 6.18 -1.72 24.75
CA LYS A 26 7.46 -2.40 24.64
C LYS A 26 7.30 -3.92 24.80
N GLU A 27 7.66 -4.66 23.77
CA GLU A 27 7.58 -6.14 23.70
C GLU A 27 6.15 -6.74 23.69
N MET A 28 5.10 -5.93 23.58
CA MET A 28 3.71 -6.38 23.49
C MET A 28 3.13 -6.09 22.11
N PHE A 29 2.87 -7.16 21.37
CA PHE A 29 2.22 -7.12 20.07
C PHE A 29 0.72 -7.35 20.19
N SER A 30 -0.08 -6.54 19.49
CA SER A 30 -1.52 -6.74 19.37
C SER A 30 -1.89 -6.98 17.92
N LEU A 31 -2.82 -7.92 17.69
CA LEU A 31 -3.39 -8.16 16.37
C LEU A 31 -4.18 -6.91 15.96
N VAL A 32 -3.86 -6.33 14.80
CA VAL A 32 -4.53 -5.13 14.29
C VAL A 32 -5.32 -5.40 13.02
N CYS A 33 -4.87 -6.35 12.21
CA CYS A 33 -5.54 -6.72 10.98
C CYS A 33 -5.37 -8.22 10.70
N GLU A 34 -6.38 -8.82 10.11
CA GLU A 34 -6.35 -10.17 9.54
C GLU A 34 -7.01 -10.08 8.17
N GLU A 35 -6.31 -10.52 7.13
CA GLU A 35 -6.83 -10.60 5.78
C GLU A 35 -6.73 -12.05 5.30
N THR A 36 -7.78 -12.52 4.63
CA THR A 36 -7.88 -13.87 4.08
C THR A 36 -7.97 -13.78 2.56
N TYR A 37 -7.20 -14.60 1.87
CA TYR A 37 -7.09 -14.67 0.42
C TYR A 37 -7.43 -16.08 -0.07
N ASP A 38 -8.02 -16.20 -1.24
CA ASP A 38 -8.21 -17.50 -1.90
C ASP A 38 -6.88 -18.01 -2.44
N ASN A 39 -6.55 -19.29 -2.19
CA ASN A 39 -5.29 -19.86 -2.66
C ASN A 39 -5.16 -19.88 -4.19
N ASN A 40 -6.25 -20.03 -4.93
CA ASN A 40 -6.20 -20.05 -6.40
C ASN A 40 -5.78 -18.68 -6.94
N ASP A 41 -6.26 -17.60 -6.32
CA ASP A 41 -5.88 -16.23 -6.69
C ASP A 41 -4.39 -15.99 -6.40
N ILE A 42 -3.91 -16.45 -5.23
CA ILE A 42 -2.50 -16.36 -4.86
C ILE A 42 -1.61 -17.18 -5.81
N GLU A 43 -1.98 -18.42 -6.13
CA GLU A 43 -1.23 -19.27 -7.06
C GLU A 43 -1.22 -18.70 -8.48
N SER A 44 -2.34 -18.15 -8.93
CA SER A 44 -2.45 -17.46 -10.22
C SER A 44 -1.55 -16.22 -10.29
N ALA A 45 -1.44 -15.48 -9.18
CA ALA A 45 -0.57 -14.32 -9.09
C ALA A 45 0.91 -14.71 -9.08
N ILE A 46 1.27 -15.73 -8.30
CA ILE A 46 2.63 -16.29 -8.27
C ILE A 46 3.06 -16.73 -9.69
N ALA A 47 2.16 -17.35 -10.45
CA ALA A 47 2.44 -17.82 -11.80
C ALA A 47 2.65 -16.68 -12.82
N LYS A 48 2.08 -15.49 -12.58
CA LYS A 48 2.26 -14.31 -13.42
C LYS A 48 3.60 -13.65 -13.12
N ASP A 49 3.70 -12.98 -11.97
CA ASP A 49 4.92 -12.36 -11.47
C ASP A 49 4.79 -11.94 -10.00
N ARG A 50 5.92 -11.53 -9.41
CA ARG A 50 5.95 -11.05 -8.02
C ARG A 50 5.16 -9.75 -7.82
N LYS A 51 5.09 -8.88 -8.84
CA LYS A 51 4.43 -7.58 -8.73
C LYS A 51 2.92 -7.72 -8.64
N GLU A 52 2.34 -8.67 -9.38
CA GLU A 52 0.94 -9.03 -9.29
C GLU A 52 0.60 -9.54 -7.89
N LEU A 53 1.44 -10.43 -7.33
CA LEU A 53 1.26 -10.90 -5.96
C LEU A 53 1.30 -9.73 -4.97
N VAL A 54 2.27 -8.82 -5.10
CA VAL A 54 2.31 -7.59 -4.27
C VAL A 54 1.04 -6.75 -4.45
N SER A 55 0.51 -6.64 -5.66
CA SER A 55 -0.73 -5.91 -5.92
C SER A 55 -1.93 -6.54 -5.22
N ILE A 56 -2.02 -7.87 -5.16
CA ILE A 56 -3.09 -8.59 -4.46
C ILE A 56 -2.96 -8.42 -2.94
N LEU A 57 -1.74 -8.48 -2.41
CA LEU A 57 -1.47 -8.33 -0.97
C LEU A 57 -1.73 -6.92 -0.43
N ARG A 58 -1.79 -5.92 -1.32
CA ARG A 58 -2.07 -4.53 -0.97
C ARG A 58 -3.56 -4.24 -1.16
N THR A 59 -4.35 -4.54 -0.14
CA THR A 59 -5.79 -4.28 -0.13
C THR A 59 -6.10 -2.96 0.60
N ASN A 60 -7.37 -2.57 0.60
CA ASN A 60 -7.82 -1.43 1.40
C ASN A 60 -7.69 -1.69 2.91
N ASN A 61 -7.73 -2.96 3.32
CA ASN A 61 -7.63 -3.36 4.73
C ASN A 61 -6.17 -3.56 5.15
N MET A 62 -5.34 -4.11 4.26
CA MET A 62 -3.92 -4.36 4.53
C MET A 62 -3.06 -3.71 3.45
N PHE A 63 -2.41 -2.59 3.78
CA PHE A 63 -1.59 -1.82 2.85
C PHE A 63 -0.15 -1.68 3.33
N PRO A 64 0.62 -2.80 3.43
CA PRO A 64 1.99 -2.77 3.92
C PRO A 64 2.87 -1.86 3.06
N VAL A 65 3.88 -1.22 3.63
CA VAL A 65 4.85 -0.42 2.85
C VAL A 65 5.55 -1.29 1.81
N TRP A 66 6.05 -0.70 0.72
CA TRP A 66 6.57 -1.44 -0.44
C TRP A 66 7.61 -2.51 -0.05
N LEU A 67 8.58 -2.14 0.79
CA LEU A 67 9.62 -3.06 1.29
C LEU A 67 9.05 -4.28 2.02
N TYR A 68 7.97 -4.12 2.76
CA TYR A 68 7.36 -5.20 3.54
C TYR A 68 6.47 -6.05 2.65
N ALA A 69 5.75 -5.43 1.72
CA ALA A 69 4.95 -6.12 0.72
C ALA A 69 5.82 -7.04 -0.16
N ASP A 70 7.00 -6.57 -0.59
CA ASP A 70 7.93 -7.38 -1.40
C ASP A 70 8.45 -8.60 -0.61
N LYS A 71 8.85 -8.40 0.66
CA LYS A 71 9.28 -9.50 1.55
C LYS A 71 8.15 -10.48 1.89
N LEU A 72 6.92 -10.00 2.03
CA LEU A 72 5.74 -10.85 2.18
C LEU A 72 5.56 -11.72 0.94
N ALA A 73 5.61 -11.12 -0.25
CA ALA A 73 5.48 -11.83 -1.51
C ALA A 73 6.58 -12.91 -1.68
N GLU A 74 7.84 -12.59 -1.39
CA GLU A 74 8.95 -13.56 -1.41
C GLU A 74 8.71 -14.74 -0.46
N SER A 75 8.25 -14.44 0.76
CA SER A 75 7.96 -15.45 1.78
C SER A 75 6.81 -16.37 1.36
N ILE A 76 5.77 -15.80 0.75
CA ILE A 76 4.62 -16.55 0.21
C ILE A 76 5.06 -17.42 -0.96
N ILE A 77 5.84 -16.90 -1.91
CA ILE A 77 6.37 -17.70 -3.02
C ILE A 77 7.17 -18.91 -2.49
N SER A 78 8.04 -18.69 -1.49
CA SER A 78 8.79 -19.77 -0.85
C SER A 78 7.89 -20.77 -0.12
N MET A 79 6.82 -20.30 0.51
CA MET A 79 5.84 -21.15 1.20
C MET A 79 5.09 -22.06 0.23
N TYR A 80 4.69 -21.55 -0.93
CA TYR A 80 3.95 -22.31 -1.94
C TYR A 80 4.87 -23.24 -2.75
N GLY A 81 6.16 -22.92 -2.85
CA GLY A 81 7.16 -23.78 -3.50
C GLY A 81 7.64 -24.96 -2.65
N THR A 82 7.26 -25.05 -1.38
CA THR A 82 7.69 -26.11 -0.47
C THR A 82 6.52 -26.89 0.12
N GLU A 83 6.74 -28.13 0.53
CA GLU A 83 5.73 -28.92 1.27
C GLU A 83 5.57 -28.45 2.74
N TYR A 84 6.31 -27.41 3.16
CA TYR A 84 6.29 -26.91 4.53
C TYR A 84 4.97 -26.18 4.82
N LYS A 85 4.23 -26.72 5.79
CA LYS A 85 2.93 -26.19 6.24
C LYS A 85 3.03 -25.28 7.46
N GLU A 86 4.25 -24.99 7.93
CA GLU A 86 4.43 -24.20 9.14
C GLU A 86 4.15 -22.71 8.89
N PRO A 87 3.56 -21.99 9.86
CA PRO A 87 3.34 -20.56 9.73
C PRO A 87 4.65 -19.78 9.64
N ILE A 88 4.75 -18.88 8.66
CA ILE A 88 5.90 -18.00 8.51
C ILE A 88 5.69 -16.74 9.36
N LYS A 89 6.71 -16.37 10.14
CA LYS A 89 6.71 -15.16 10.98
C LYS A 89 7.73 -14.17 10.42
N LEU A 90 7.29 -12.96 10.11
CA LEU A 90 8.13 -11.85 9.70
C LEU A 90 8.08 -10.75 10.77
N LEU A 91 9.24 -10.23 11.17
CA LEU A 91 9.35 -9.11 12.09
C LEU A 91 10.07 -7.96 11.38
N PHE A 92 9.44 -6.81 11.39
CA PHE A 92 9.95 -5.57 10.85
C PHE A 92 10.17 -4.59 11.99
N ASP A 93 11.33 -3.95 11.98
CA ASP A 93 11.66 -2.85 12.88
C ASP A 93 12.06 -1.67 12.02
N ASP A 94 11.23 -0.63 12.04
CA ASP A 94 11.44 0.58 11.26
C ASP A 94 12.78 1.23 11.62
N ALA A 95 13.19 1.20 12.90
CA ALA A 95 14.44 1.85 13.33
C ALA A 95 15.66 1.22 12.65
N ILE A 96 15.63 -0.10 12.45
CA ILE A 96 16.68 -0.86 11.75
C ILE A 96 16.53 -0.73 10.23
N SER A 97 15.29 -0.67 9.75
CA SER A 97 15.01 -0.56 8.32
C SER A 97 15.51 0.77 7.75
N PHE A 98 15.35 1.88 8.47
CA PHE A 98 15.84 3.19 8.06
C PHE A 98 17.35 3.37 8.27
N SER A 99 17.97 2.70 9.25
CA SER A 99 19.42 2.84 9.47
C SER A 99 20.25 2.24 8.33
N ARG A 100 19.77 1.16 7.69
CA ARG A 100 20.42 0.59 6.51
C ARG A 100 20.37 1.49 5.28
N ILE A 101 19.30 2.28 5.15
CA ILE A 101 19.16 3.25 4.06
C ILE A 101 20.24 4.33 4.17
N VAL A 102 20.65 4.72 5.38
CA VAL A 102 21.73 5.70 5.58
C VAL A 102 23.09 5.12 5.19
N GLU A 103 23.35 3.83 5.47
CA GLU A 103 24.57 3.15 5.03
C GLU A 103 24.62 2.99 3.51
N ASP A 104 23.52 2.60 2.86
CA ASP A 104 23.44 2.45 1.41
C ASP A 104 23.51 3.81 0.66
N ILE A 105 23.06 4.91 1.28
CA ILE A 105 23.22 6.27 0.73
C ILE A 105 24.66 6.76 0.88
N ALA A 106 25.34 6.46 1.99
CA ALA A 106 26.74 6.82 2.18
C ALA A 106 27.67 6.17 1.14
N ASP A 107 27.35 4.95 0.69
CA ASP A 107 28.07 4.27 -0.41
C ASP A 107 27.76 4.88 -1.79
N LEU A 108 26.64 5.61 -1.95
CA LEU A 108 26.26 6.33 -3.17
C LEU A 108 26.71 7.80 -3.16
N GLU A 109 27.06 8.38 -2.01
CA GLU A 109 27.58 9.76 -1.90
C GLU A 109 29.02 9.89 -2.42
N GLU A 110 29.78 8.79 -2.60
CA GLU A 110 31.14 8.84 -3.17
C GLU A 110 31.17 9.28 -4.65
N VAL A 111 30.04 9.33 -5.35
CA VAL A 111 29.95 9.81 -6.75
C VAL A 111 29.48 11.27 -6.89
N VAL A 112 29.27 12.00 -5.78
CA VAL A 112 28.76 13.39 -5.77
C VAL A 112 29.88 14.44 -5.62
N ASP A 113 31.12 14.12 -5.99
CA ASP A 113 32.26 15.06 -5.88
C ASP A 113 32.28 16.17 -6.97
N LYS A 114 31.15 16.40 -7.66
CA LYS A 114 30.95 17.50 -8.62
C LYS A 114 29.50 17.99 -8.63
N ILE A 115 29.00 18.48 -7.50
CA ILE A 115 27.93 19.48 -7.53
C ILE A 115 28.63 20.82 -7.83
N PRO A 116 28.38 21.48 -8.97
CA PRO A 116 28.81 22.86 -9.16
C PRO A 116 28.12 23.75 -8.11
N ASP A 117 28.86 24.71 -7.56
CA ASP A 117 28.41 25.61 -6.50
C ASP A 117 26.98 26.16 -6.76
N GLU A 118 26.12 26.08 -5.75
CA GLU A 118 24.70 26.53 -5.81
C GLU A 118 24.54 28.02 -6.14
N ASP A 119 25.64 28.79 -6.11
CA ASP A 119 25.68 30.22 -6.42
C ASP A 119 25.55 30.55 -7.92
N GLU A 120 25.63 29.56 -8.82
CA GLU A 120 25.41 29.75 -10.28
C GLU A 120 23.95 29.50 -10.72
N LEU A 121 23.06 29.04 -9.83
CA LEU A 121 21.70 28.62 -10.20
C LEU A 121 20.64 29.74 -10.14
N LEU A 122 21.06 31.00 -9.96
CA LEU A 122 20.18 32.17 -9.84
C LEU A 122 20.38 33.20 -10.96
N GLU A 123 20.70 32.76 -12.17
CA GLU A 123 20.54 33.60 -13.36
C GLU A 123 19.72 32.85 -14.40
N ASP A 124 18.39 32.83 -14.22
CA ASP A 124 17.49 32.62 -15.36
C ASP A 124 16.35 33.64 -15.31
N ASP A 125 16.29 34.39 -16.41
CA ASP A 125 15.33 35.44 -16.71
C ASP A 125 13.90 34.95 -16.44
N PHE A 126 13.21 35.59 -15.49
CA PHE A 126 11.76 35.48 -15.33
C PHE A 126 11.07 36.13 -16.53
N ASP A 127 11.05 35.45 -17.68
CA ASP A 127 10.22 35.82 -18.83
C ASP A 127 8.77 35.40 -18.58
N ASP A 128 8.04 36.33 -17.94
CA ASP A 128 6.61 36.62 -18.01
C ASP A 128 5.70 35.53 -18.65
N HIS A 129 5.52 34.40 -17.98
CA HIS A 129 4.52 33.41 -18.37
C HIS A 129 3.10 33.91 -18.08
N LYS A 130 2.41 34.34 -19.14
CA LYS A 130 0.98 34.66 -19.16
C LYS A 130 0.14 33.59 -18.45
N PRO A 131 -0.85 33.98 -17.62
CA PRO A 131 -1.72 33.04 -16.93
C PRO A 131 -2.53 32.20 -17.92
N LEU A 132 -2.42 30.87 -17.81
CA LEU A 132 -3.27 29.90 -18.49
C LEU A 132 -4.71 30.08 -17.99
N LYS A 133 -5.61 30.49 -18.89
CA LYS A 133 -7.06 30.48 -18.65
C LYS A 133 -7.53 29.03 -18.59
N THR A 134 -7.83 28.54 -17.39
CA THR A 134 -8.58 27.29 -17.21
C THR A 134 -10.07 27.61 -17.27
N ASN A 135 -10.76 27.10 -18.29
CA ASN A 135 -12.21 27.15 -18.45
C ASN A 135 -12.87 25.97 -17.73
N CYS A 136 -12.77 25.94 -16.40
CA CYS A 136 -13.58 25.04 -15.58
C CYS A 136 -15.02 25.57 -15.53
N SER A 137 -15.91 25.01 -16.37
CA SER A 137 -17.35 25.13 -16.15
C SER A 137 -17.78 24.04 -15.18
N ILE A 138 -17.85 24.39 -13.89
CA ILE A 138 -18.63 23.64 -12.90
C ILE A 138 -20.09 23.68 -13.36
N LYS A 139 -20.69 22.51 -13.61
CA LYS A 139 -22.13 22.39 -13.85
C LYS A 139 -22.77 22.03 -12.52
N VAL A 140 -23.50 22.99 -11.95
CA VAL A 140 -24.42 22.74 -10.85
C VAL A 140 -25.65 22.06 -11.47
N ALA A 141 -26.03 20.88 -10.97
CA ALA A 141 -27.32 20.30 -11.30
C ALA A 141 -28.38 21.10 -10.53
N ASP A 142 -29.34 21.67 -11.24
CA ASP A 142 -30.53 22.28 -10.63
C ASP A 142 -31.35 21.17 -9.97
N ASP A 143 -31.44 21.20 -8.64
CA ASP A 143 -32.41 20.43 -7.86
C ASP A 143 -33.82 20.83 -8.31
N GLU A 144 -34.60 19.88 -8.83
CA GLU A 144 -36.03 20.07 -9.09
C GLU A 144 -36.77 20.25 -7.76
N PRO A 145 -37.63 21.28 -7.61
CA PRO A 145 -38.47 21.42 -6.43
C PRO A 145 -39.61 20.39 -6.47
N ASP A 146 -39.67 19.54 -5.44
CA ASP A 146 -40.83 18.69 -5.12
C ASP A 146 -42.07 19.58 -4.88
N ASP A 147 -43.04 19.50 -5.80
CA ASP A 147 -44.33 20.19 -5.68
C ASP A 147 -45.34 19.27 -4.97
N ASP A 148 -45.37 19.38 -3.64
CA ASP A 148 -46.42 18.87 -2.76
C ASP A 148 -47.71 19.69 -2.93
N MET A 149 -48.80 19.10 -3.45
CA MET A 149 -50.21 19.38 -3.09
C MET A 149 -51.11 18.36 -3.85
N ALA A 150 -51.74 17.37 -3.23
CA ALA A 150 -52.89 17.40 -2.31
C ALA A 150 -54.23 16.99 -2.99
N ASP A 151 -54.69 15.80 -2.58
CA ASP A 151 -56.05 15.45 -2.13
C ASP A 151 -57.20 15.13 -3.12
N SER A 152 -58.08 14.25 -2.60
CA SER A 152 -59.40 13.76 -3.09
C SER A 152 -59.40 12.79 -4.29
N GLU A 153 -60.15 11.68 -4.32
CA GLU A 153 -61.33 11.30 -3.55
C GLU A 153 -61.57 9.78 -3.62
N GLU A 154 -61.98 9.23 -2.48
CA GLU A 154 -62.64 7.95 -2.26
C GLU A 154 -63.99 7.93 -3.00
N THR A 155 -64.31 6.90 -3.78
CA THR A 155 -65.67 6.33 -3.80
C THR A 155 -65.69 4.89 -4.29
N ASN A 156 -66.40 4.10 -3.50
CA ASN A 156 -66.85 2.70 -3.62
C ASN A 156 -67.36 2.27 -5.00
#